data_AF-A0A6P2CBX2-F1
#
_entry.id   AF-A0A6P2CBX2-F1
#
_cell.length_a   1.000
_cell.length_b   1.000
_cell.length_c   1.000
_cell.angle_alpha   90.00
_cell.angle_beta   90.00
_cell.angle_gamma   90.00
#
_symmetry.space_group_name_H-M   'P 1'
#
loop_
_entity.id
_entity.type
_entity.pdbx_description
1 polymer ?
#
loop_
_entity_poly.entity_id
_entity_poly.type
_entity_poly.pdbx_seq_one_letter_code
_entity_poly.pdbx_strand_id
1 'polypeptide(L)'
;MRAMPADRTPTELAASIRSDPGIDLTPIYSRLASILAPGSEPHADQSRSVRVPSVELDDVTVTVSVWCSDPSYLGTFDRTADTKMVRVALLAHPDTPEVEDTLPPPVDLPLREQIAWVRAVLGDSADYAYRVVTDASMVRVRPSFFVVLVESDGSPRLAPSDFAWLLASSGGGRRAYPEKVVPDDPELLWYLRRHGDLIRADRVAHPQASPPEVWAQEFVSSLTATIADELGRMGASRWFTFEEIRLHGIDRVIVRYTWHLVDGDKRFGFDIDLAGLRAYRLRVHDDPRASTAGRRVGRTPFSQPTFRDPEIVDGVTWVAFGASG
;
A
#
# COMPACT_ATOMS: atom_id res chain seq x y z
N MET A 1 6.30 -32.24 24.28
CA MET A 1 5.51 -31.27 25.07
C MET A 1 6.39 -30.04 25.28
N ARG A 2 6.36 -29.08 24.34
CA ARG A 2 7.00 -27.78 24.57
C ARG A 2 6.24 -27.13 25.74
N ALA A 3 6.98 -26.61 26.71
CA ALA A 3 6.40 -25.86 27.81
C ALA A 3 5.49 -24.77 27.24
N MET A 4 4.29 -24.59 27.80
CA MET A 4 3.49 -23.38 27.55
C MET A 4 4.45 -22.18 27.63
N PRO A 5 4.56 -21.35 26.58
CA PRO A 5 5.44 -20.20 26.67
C PRO A 5 4.98 -19.37 27.86
N ALA A 6 5.92 -19.05 28.76
CA ALA A 6 5.73 -18.00 29.75
C ALA A 6 5.09 -16.77 29.09
N ASP A 7 4.29 -15.96 29.82
CA ASP A 7 3.64 -14.73 29.33
C ASP A 7 4.67 -13.71 28.83
N ARG A 8 5.27 -13.99 27.67
CA ARG A 8 6.23 -13.14 26.99
C ARG A 8 5.46 -11.98 26.39
N THR A 9 5.99 -10.78 26.61
CA THR A 9 5.52 -9.57 25.95
C THR A 9 5.77 -9.67 24.44
N PRO A 10 5.04 -8.92 23.60
CA PRO A 10 5.31 -8.85 22.17
C PRO A 10 6.78 -8.51 21.84
N THR A 11 7.43 -7.71 22.68
CA THR A 11 8.83 -7.29 22.55
C THR A 11 9.80 -8.44 22.77
N GLU A 12 9.56 -9.25 23.81
CA GLU A 12 10.35 -10.46 24.08
C GLU A 12 10.17 -11.51 22.98
N LEU A 13 8.94 -11.68 22.47
CA LEU A 13 8.67 -12.52 21.31
C LEU A 13 9.40 -12.00 20.05
N ALA A 14 9.39 -10.69 19.80
CA ALA A 14 10.10 -10.08 18.68
C ALA A 14 11.62 -10.26 18.78
N ALA A 15 12.18 -10.22 19.98
CA ALA A 15 13.59 -10.53 20.21
C ALA A 15 13.88 -12.00 19.90
N SER A 16 13.01 -12.93 20.37
CA SER A 16 13.12 -14.35 20.06
C SER A 16 13.10 -14.62 18.55
N ILE A 17 12.15 -14.02 17.82
CA ILE A 17 12.03 -14.12 16.36
C ILE A 17 13.32 -13.69 15.67
N ARG A 18 13.88 -12.53 16.05
CA ARG A 18 15.11 -11.99 15.44
C ARG A 18 16.35 -12.83 15.74
N SER A 19 16.37 -13.53 16.87
CA SER A 19 17.48 -14.38 17.30
C SER A 19 17.39 -15.82 16.81
N ASP A 20 16.26 -16.23 16.23
CA ASP A 20 16.03 -17.61 15.81
C ASP A 20 16.77 -17.91 14.49
N PRO A 21 17.75 -18.83 14.47
CA PRO A 21 18.50 -19.15 13.26
C PRO A 21 17.63 -19.83 12.17
N GLY A 22 16.45 -20.35 12.52
CA GLY A 22 15.48 -20.91 11.58
C GLY A 22 14.62 -19.87 10.86
N ILE A 23 14.71 -18.59 11.23
CA ILE A 23 13.90 -17.51 10.68
C ILE A 23 14.80 -16.54 9.89
N ASP A 24 14.70 -16.53 8.56
CA ASP A 24 15.42 -15.59 7.71
C ASP A 24 14.54 -14.38 7.32
N LEU A 25 14.76 -13.25 7.99
CA LEU A 25 14.12 -11.96 7.68
C LEU A 25 14.95 -11.07 6.73
N THR A 26 16.12 -11.52 6.26
CA THR A 26 16.98 -10.77 5.34
C THR A 26 16.26 -10.27 4.08
N PRO A 27 15.36 -11.05 3.44
CA PRO A 27 14.60 -10.57 2.30
C PRO A 27 13.67 -9.40 2.64
N ILE A 28 13.10 -9.38 3.85
CA ILE A 28 12.23 -8.31 4.33
C ILE A 28 13.07 -7.05 4.63
N TYR A 29 14.19 -7.21 5.33
CA TYR A 29 15.06 -6.07 5.68
C TYR A 29 15.69 -5.41 4.45
N SER A 30 16.17 -6.20 3.49
CA SER A 30 16.69 -5.68 2.22
C SER A 30 15.63 -4.89 1.46
N ARG A 31 14.38 -5.36 1.47
CA ARG A 31 13.25 -4.65 0.85
C ARG A 31 12.93 -3.35 1.57
N LEU A 32 12.84 -3.36 2.91
CA LEU A 32 12.62 -2.15 3.70
C LEU A 32 13.72 -1.12 3.48
N ALA A 33 14.99 -1.53 3.52
CA ALA A 33 16.12 -0.65 3.24
C ALA A 33 16.02 -0.01 1.84
N SER A 34 15.66 -0.80 0.82
CA SER A 34 15.46 -0.29 -0.54
C SER A 34 14.30 0.69 -0.65
N ILE A 35 13.20 0.46 0.04
CA ILE A 35 12.00 1.31 0.05
C ILE A 35 12.22 2.60 0.83
N LEU A 36 13.00 2.54 1.90
CA LEU A 36 13.23 3.68 2.80
C LEU A 36 14.44 4.51 2.36
N ALA A 37 15.21 4.04 1.36
CA ALA A 37 16.31 4.81 0.79
C ALA A 37 15.84 6.19 0.28
N PRO A 38 16.63 7.26 0.44
CA PRO A 38 16.31 8.58 -0.08
C PRO A 38 16.03 8.55 -1.59
N GLY A 39 14.97 9.23 -2.03
CA GLY A 39 14.58 9.29 -3.45
C GLY A 39 13.98 8.01 -4.04
N SER A 40 13.85 6.93 -3.25
CA SER A 40 13.16 5.72 -3.73
C SER A 40 11.66 5.94 -3.83
N GLU A 41 11.09 5.50 -4.95
CA GLU A 41 9.67 5.63 -5.23
C GLU A 41 8.86 4.49 -4.60
N PRO A 42 7.70 4.78 -3.97
CA PRO A 42 6.90 3.74 -3.34
C PRO A 42 6.07 2.94 -4.36
N HIS A 43 6.35 1.65 -4.51
CA HIS A 43 5.63 0.75 -5.43
C HIS A 43 4.80 -0.29 -4.69
N ALA A 44 3.47 -0.17 -4.76
CA ALA A 44 2.55 -0.98 -3.97
C ALA A 44 2.50 -2.46 -4.38
N ASP A 45 2.92 -2.80 -5.59
CA ASP A 45 2.78 -4.17 -6.14
C ASP A 45 4.04 -5.01 -5.95
N GLN A 46 5.12 -4.39 -5.49
CA GLN A 46 6.37 -5.06 -5.20
C GLN A 46 6.41 -5.41 -3.71
N SER A 47 5.53 -6.35 -3.32
CA SER A 47 5.58 -6.95 -1.99
C SER A 47 6.71 -7.96 -1.91
N ARG A 48 7.37 -8.01 -0.74
CA ARG A 48 8.26 -9.12 -0.40
C ARG A 48 7.66 -9.91 0.73
N SER A 49 7.65 -11.23 0.59
CA SER A 49 7.08 -12.14 1.57
C SER A 49 8.08 -13.19 1.99
N VAL A 50 7.99 -13.61 3.25
CA VAL A 50 8.69 -14.78 3.81
C VAL A 50 7.68 -15.67 4.50
N ARG A 51 7.91 -16.99 4.45
CA ARG A 51 7.12 -17.99 5.17
C ARG A 51 7.98 -18.52 6.31
N VAL A 52 7.45 -18.46 7.52
CA VAL A 52 8.17 -18.71 8.76
C VAL A 52 7.23 -19.44 9.72
N PRO A 53 7.72 -20.31 10.61
CA PRO A 53 6.87 -20.97 11.59
C PRO A 53 6.30 -19.95 12.57
N SER A 54 5.09 -20.22 13.08
CA SER A 54 4.54 -19.49 14.22
C SER A 54 5.39 -19.74 15.46
N VAL A 55 5.53 -18.71 16.29
CA VAL A 55 6.28 -18.79 17.56
C VAL A 55 5.38 -19.13 18.75
N GLU A 56 4.06 -19.08 18.58
CA GLU A 56 3.09 -19.41 19.63
C GLU A 56 2.19 -20.61 19.30
N LEU A 57 1.93 -20.87 18.02
CA LEU A 57 1.10 -21.97 17.56
C LEU A 57 1.98 -23.10 17.00
N ASP A 58 1.76 -24.32 17.47
CA ASP A 58 2.38 -25.51 16.88
C ASP A 58 1.74 -25.80 15.51
N ASP A 59 2.54 -26.31 14.57
CA ASP A 59 2.12 -26.73 13.23
C ASP A 59 1.38 -25.62 12.43
N VAL A 60 1.87 -24.38 12.53
CA VAL A 60 1.34 -23.22 11.79
C VAL A 60 2.48 -22.46 11.12
N THR A 61 2.31 -22.15 9.84
CA THR A 61 3.18 -21.25 9.07
C THR A 61 2.56 -19.87 8.97
N VAL A 62 3.33 -18.84 9.31
CA VAL A 62 3.02 -17.44 9.13
C VAL A 62 3.69 -16.93 7.85
N THR A 63 2.90 -16.33 6.96
CA THR A 63 3.42 -15.54 5.84
C THR A 63 3.48 -14.08 6.26
N VAL A 64 4.70 -13.53 6.33
CA VAL A 64 4.96 -12.12 6.63
C VAL A 64 5.27 -11.41 5.32
N SER A 65 4.47 -10.41 4.97
CA SER A 65 4.62 -9.65 3.72
C SER A 65 4.80 -8.16 3.99
N VAL A 66 5.72 -7.52 3.28
CA VAL A 66 5.98 -6.08 3.36
C VAL A 66 5.88 -5.42 1.98
N TRP A 67 5.24 -4.26 1.91
CA TRP A 67 5.26 -3.40 0.72
C TRP A 67 5.10 -1.94 1.11
N CYS A 68 5.27 -1.04 0.15
CA CYS A 68 5.17 0.38 0.39
C CYS A 68 4.36 1.07 -0.70
N SER A 69 3.64 2.11 -0.32
CA SER A 69 2.89 2.95 -1.23
C SER A 69 2.95 4.41 -0.80
N ASP A 70 2.66 5.31 -1.73
CA ASP A 70 2.46 6.71 -1.44
C ASP A 70 1.14 6.93 -0.65
N PRO A 71 1.17 7.49 0.57
CA PRO A 71 -0.02 7.83 1.34
C PRO A 71 -0.61 9.20 1.04
N SER A 72 -0.03 9.97 0.12
CA SER A 72 -0.41 11.36 -0.20
C SER A 72 -1.92 11.58 -0.36
N TYR A 73 -2.64 10.62 -0.92
CA TYR A 73 -4.08 10.74 -1.18
C TYR A 73 -4.96 10.17 -0.07
N LEU A 74 -4.34 9.62 0.98
CA LEU A 74 -5.02 8.99 2.09
C LEU A 74 -5.27 9.95 3.24
N GLY A 75 -4.71 11.15 3.26
CA GLY A 75 -4.97 12.10 4.33
C GLY A 75 -4.11 13.34 4.22
N THR A 76 -4.12 14.12 5.28
CA THR A 76 -3.42 15.39 5.34
C THR A 76 -1.96 15.21 5.78
N PHE A 77 -1.02 15.46 4.87
CA PHE A 77 0.43 15.24 5.06
C PHE A 77 1.25 16.47 4.68
N ASP A 78 2.33 16.73 5.42
CA ASP A 78 3.42 17.59 4.96
C ASP A 78 4.06 16.96 3.72
N ARG A 79 3.95 17.63 2.58
CA ARG A 79 4.41 17.10 1.29
C ARG A 79 5.91 17.29 1.06
N THR A 80 6.57 18.08 1.89
CA THR A 80 8.03 18.25 1.88
C THR A 80 8.75 17.11 2.61
N ALA A 81 8.08 16.47 3.57
CA ALA A 81 8.61 15.33 4.31
C ALA A 81 8.76 14.05 3.44
N ASP A 82 8.09 14.00 2.29
CA ASP A 82 8.04 12.85 1.39
C ASP A 82 7.69 11.55 2.11
N THR A 83 6.58 11.59 2.85
CA THR A 83 6.10 10.45 3.64
C THR A 83 5.79 9.25 2.76
N LYS A 84 6.30 8.10 3.18
CA LYS A 84 6.03 6.77 2.65
C LYS A 84 5.15 6.00 3.61
N MET A 85 4.29 5.14 3.08
CA MET A 85 3.50 4.23 3.89
C MET A 85 3.97 2.81 3.69
N VAL A 86 4.55 2.23 4.72
CA VAL A 86 4.92 0.83 4.77
C VAL A 86 3.75 0.04 5.34
N ARG A 87 3.41 -1.06 4.66
CA ARG A 87 2.39 -2.01 5.09
C ARG A 87 3.04 -3.35 5.40
N VAL A 88 2.62 -3.94 6.51
CA VAL A 88 2.97 -5.31 6.90
C VAL A 88 1.69 -6.13 6.93
N ALA A 89 1.62 -7.23 6.18
CA ALA A 89 0.57 -8.22 6.32
C ALA A 89 1.08 -9.52 6.91
N LEU A 90 0.25 -10.09 7.78
CA LEU A 90 0.45 -11.38 8.41
C LEU A 90 -0.71 -12.29 8.04
N LEU A 91 -0.41 -13.46 7.50
CA LEU A 91 -1.41 -14.47 7.18
C LEU A 91 -0.91 -15.83 7.65
N ALA A 92 -1.64 -16.48 8.54
CA ALA A 92 -1.26 -17.76 9.12
C ALA A 92 -2.09 -18.91 8.54
N HIS A 93 -1.46 -20.05 8.32
CA HIS A 93 -2.07 -21.26 7.81
C HIS A 93 -1.53 -22.47 8.58
N PRO A 94 -2.36 -23.52 8.79
CA PRO A 94 -1.87 -24.80 9.30
C PRO A 94 -0.79 -25.40 8.40
N ASP A 95 0.17 -26.10 8.99
CA ASP A 95 1.18 -26.89 8.31
C ASP A 95 0.56 -28.21 7.84
N THR A 96 -0.30 -28.14 6.81
CA THR A 96 -0.83 -29.35 6.18
C THR A 96 0.13 -29.84 5.10
N PRO A 97 0.39 -31.16 5.01
CA PRO A 97 1.11 -31.73 3.87
C PRO A 97 0.36 -31.37 2.59
N GLU A 98 1.09 -30.91 1.57
CA GLU A 98 0.57 -30.48 0.27
C GLU A 98 -0.14 -31.65 -0.43
N VAL A 99 -1.42 -31.87 -0.12
CA VAL A 99 -2.23 -32.92 -0.76
C VAL A 99 -3.00 -32.36 -1.97
N GLU A 100 -3.21 -31.04 -2.06
CA GLU A 100 -3.82 -30.36 -3.22
C GLU A 100 -3.27 -28.93 -3.37
N ASP A 101 -3.32 -28.36 -4.58
CA ASP A 101 -2.93 -26.98 -4.97
C ASP A 101 -3.71 -25.85 -4.24
N THR A 102 -4.44 -26.17 -3.18
CA THR A 102 -5.26 -25.23 -2.41
C THR A 102 -4.67 -25.07 -1.02
N LEU A 103 -4.23 -23.85 -0.68
CA LEU A 103 -3.82 -23.52 0.69
C LEU A 103 -4.96 -23.84 1.67
N PRO A 104 -4.66 -24.40 2.85
CA PRO A 104 -5.68 -24.63 3.87
C PRO A 104 -6.34 -23.31 4.27
N PRO A 105 -7.54 -23.34 4.88
CA PRO A 105 -8.15 -22.11 5.41
C PRO A 105 -7.22 -21.40 6.39
N PRO A 106 -7.16 -20.05 6.36
CA PRO A 106 -6.32 -19.31 7.28
C PRO A 106 -6.80 -19.45 8.72
N VAL A 107 -5.84 -19.38 9.65
CA VAL A 107 -6.09 -19.43 11.10
C VAL A 107 -5.77 -18.09 11.76
N ASP A 108 -6.44 -17.81 12.88
CA ASP A 108 -6.20 -16.59 13.63
C ASP A 108 -4.87 -16.67 14.37
N LEU A 109 -3.98 -15.74 14.04
CA LEU A 109 -2.72 -15.54 14.75
C LEU A 109 -2.98 -14.74 16.04
N PRO A 110 -2.47 -15.14 17.22
CA PRO A 110 -2.65 -14.37 18.45
C PRO A 110 -2.17 -12.92 18.29
N LEU A 111 -2.91 -11.95 18.84
CA LEU A 111 -2.58 -10.52 18.68
C LEU A 111 -1.16 -10.20 19.18
N ARG A 112 -0.68 -10.84 20.25
CA ARG A 112 0.67 -10.60 20.75
C ARG A 112 1.75 -11.09 19.78
N GLU A 113 1.55 -12.25 19.14
CA GLU A 113 2.43 -12.72 18.08
C GLU A 113 2.36 -11.80 16.85
N GLN A 114 1.17 -11.30 16.49
CA GLN A 114 1.06 -10.34 15.40
C GLN A 114 1.90 -9.08 15.66
N ILE A 115 1.81 -8.51 16.87
CA ILE A 115 2.61 -7.35 17.27
C ILE A 115 4.09 -7.71 17.30
N ALA A 116 4.45 -8.93 17.75
CA ALA A 116 5.82 -9.40 17.77
C ALA A 116 6.45 -9.47 16.36
N TRP A 117 5.71 -9.97 15.37
CA TRP A 117 6.15 -9.97 13.97
C TRP A 117 6.34 -8.55 13.43
N VAL A 118 5.42 -7.64 13.74
CA VAL A 118 5.52 -6.22 13.34
C VAL A 118 6.76 -5.57 13.96
N ARG A 119 7.03 -5.81 15.25
CA ARG A 119 8.24 -5.36 15.95
C ARG A 119 9.52 -5.97 15.38
N ALA A 120 9.51 -7.25 15.04
CA ALA A 120 10.66 -7.91 14.42
C ALA A 120 10.99 -7.32 13.05
N VAL A 121 9.96 -6.98 12.26
CA VAL A 121 10.09 -6.46 10.90
C VAL A 121 10.45 -4.97 10.88
N LEU A 122 9.76 -4.15 11.67
CA LEU A 122 9.87 -2.68 11.62
C LEU A 122 10.83 -2.10 12.66
N GLY A 123 11.30 -2.90 13.62
CA GLY A 123 12.10 -2.41 14.74
C GLY A 123 11.36 -1.32 15.51
N ASP A 124 12.06 -0.24 15.84
CA ASP A 124 11.54 0.87 16.63
C ASP A 124 10.38 1.61 15.94
N SER A 125 10.27 1.52 14.62
CA SER A 125 9.13 2.09 13.88
C SER A 125 7.81 1.38 14.18
N ALA A 126 7.83 0.16 14.73
CA ALA A 126 6.62 -0.57 15.12
C ALA A 126 5.78 0.19 16.16
N ASP A 127 6.41 1.00 17.01
CA ASP A 127 5.72 1.84 18.00
C ASP A 127 4.83 2.91 17.35
N TYR A 128 5.08 3.25 16.08
CA TYR A 128 4.27 4.16 15.28
C TYR A 128 3.22 3.43 14.42
N ALA A 129 3.21 2.10 14.40
CA ALA A 129 2.29 1.33 13.59
C ALA A 129 0.84 1.35 14.12
N TYR A 130 -0.09 1.11 13.20
CA TYR A 130 -1.52 0.91 13.44
C TYR A 130 -1.93 -0.40 12.81
N ARG A 131 -2.59 -1.26 13.59
CA ARG A 131 -3.33 -2.39 13.05
C ARG A 131 -4.61 -1.87 12.41
N VAL A 132 -4.90 -2.28 11.17
CA VAL A 132 -6.10 -1.86 10.45
C VAL A 132 -7.13 -2.97 10.56
N VAL A 133 -8.20 -2.70 11.31
CA VAL A 133 -9.30 -3.67 11.48
C VAL A 133 -10.46 -3.26 10.59
N THR A 134 -10.95 -4.22 9.80
CA THR A 134 -12.11 -4.03 8.92
C THR A 134 -13.29 -4.87 9.38
N ASP A 135 -14.51 -4.45 9.04
CA ASP A 135 -15.71 -5.26 9.30
C ASP A 135 -15.58 -6.69 8.73
N ALA A 136 -14.89 -6.84 7.59
CA ALA A 136 -14.66 -8.14 6.98
C ALA A 136 -13.74 -9.04 7.81
N SER A 137 -12.74 -8.47 8.49
CA SER A 137 -11.84 -9.20 9.40
C SER A 137 -12.51 -9.63 10.72
N MET A 138 -13.65 -9.03 11.09
CA MET A 138 -14.39 -9.45 12.29
C MET A 138 -15.25 -10.71 12.06
N VAL A 139 -15.59 -11.00 10.81
CA VAL A 139 -16.51 -12.11 10.47
C VAL A 139 -15.80 -13.31 9.85
N ARG A 140 -14.57 -13.14 9.37
CA ARG A 140 -13.76 -14.19 8.74
C ARG A 140 -12.29 -13.91 9.01
N VAL A 141 -11.51 -14.98 9.17
CA VAL A 141 -10.05 -14.87 9.23
C VAL A 141 -9.53 -14.28 7.92
N ARG A 142 -8.77 -13.20 8.05
CA ARG A 142 -8.18 -12.43 6.95
C ARG A 142 -6.73 -12.09 7.31
N PRO A 143 -5.89 -11.74 6.32
CA PRO A 143 -4.57 -11.20 6.64
C PRO A 143 -4.71 -10.01 7.60
N SER A 144 -3.93 -10.03 8.67
CA SER A 144 -3.83 -8.90 9.59
C SER A 144 -2.93 -7.85 8.98
N PHE A 145 -3.43 -6.62 8.83
CA PHE A 145 -2.69 -5.53 8.19
C PHE A 145 -2.23 -4.51 9.22
N PHE A 146 -0.98 -4.10 9.12
CA PHE A 146 -0.38 -3.03 9.90
C PHE A 146 0.15 -1.96 8.95
N VAL A 147 -0.03 -0.71 9.35
CA VAL A 147 0.41 0.48 8.60
C VAL A 147 1.37 1.27 9.48
N VAL A 148 2.53 1.63 8.95
CA VAL A 148 3.41 2.65 9.53
C VAL A 148 3.75 3.69 8.47
N LEU A 149 3.82 4.95 8.91
CA LEU A 149 4.18 6.08 8.07
C LEU A 149 5.61 6.49 8.42
N VAL A 150 6.44 6.65 7.40
CA VAL A 150 7.87 6.93 7.56
C VAL A 150 8.24 8.08 6.62
N GLU A 151 8.93 9.08 7.14
CA GLU A 151 9.42 10.22 6.35
C GLU A 151 10.69 9.85 5.58
N SER A 152 11.11 10.71 4.65
CA SER A 152 12.26 10.45 3.78
C SER A 152 13.59 10.30 4.51
N ASP A 153 13.71 10.82 5.72
CA ASP A 153 14.86 10.67 6.61
C ASP A 153 14.84 9.36 7.43
N GLY A 154 13.79 8.55 7.27
CA GLY A 154 13.56 7.33 8.03
C GLY A 154 12.81 7.51 9.35
N SER A 155 12.44 8.74 9.71
CA SER A 155 11.71 9.04 10.95
C SER A 155 10.27 8.52 10.86
N PRO A 156 9.81 7.71 11.83
CA PRO A 156 8.42 7.27 11.86
C PRO A 156 7.50 8.41 12.32
N ARG A 157 6.26 8.41 11.82
CA ARG A 157 5.26 9.44 12.17
C ARG A 157 3.88 8.85 12.44
N LEU A 158 3.10 9.57 13.24
CA LEU A 158 1.70 9.24 13.46
C LEU A 158 0.84 9.61 12.25
N ALA A 159 -0.27 8.89 12.08
CA ALA A 159 -1.22 9.16 11.01
C ALA A 159 -2.01 10.44 11.31
N PRO A 160 -2.38 11.22 10.28
CA PRO A 160 -3.25 12.36 10.46
C PRO A 160 -4.67 11.90 10.81
N SER A 161 -5.43 12.75 11.52
CA SER A 161 -6.76 12.43 12.02
C SER A 161 -7.80 12.18 10.92
N ASP A 162 -7.54 12.66 9.71
CA ASP A 162 -8.39 12.49 8.52
C ASP A 162 -7.93 11.32 7.63
N PHE A 163 -7.00 10.48 8.11
CA PHE A 163 -6.47 9.38 7.33
C PHE A 163 -7.57 8.38 6.92
N ALA A 164 -7.63 8.07 5.63
CA ALA A 164 -8.62 7.23 4.97
C ALA A 164 -8.27 5.74 5.15
N TRP A 165 -8.42 5.24 6.38
CA TRP A 165 -8.10 3.86 6.77
C TRP A 165 -8.71 2.79 5.87
N LEU A 166 -9.91 3.01 5.35
CA LEU A 166 -10.56 2.06 4.44
C LEU A 166 -9.77 1.88 3.14
N LEU A 167 -9.26 2.96 2.57
CA LEU A 167 -8.41 2.93 1.37
C LEU A 167 -6.99 2.42 1.68
N ALA A 168 -6.54 2.60 2.93
CA ALA A 168 -5.29 2.01 3.39
C ALA A 168 -5.38 0.49 3.56
N SER A 169 -6.60 -0.06 3.73
CA SER A 169 -6.83 -1.49 3.94
C SER A 169 -6.84 -2.30 2.63
N SER A 170 -6.29 -3.51 2.68
CA SER A 170 -6.32 -4.48 1.57
C SER A 170 -7.39 -5.57 1.77
N GLY A 171 -8.16 -5.50 2.87
CA GLY A 171 -9.02 -6.58 3.36
C GLY A 171 -10.47 -6.58 2.86
N GLY A 172 -10.88 -5.57 2.08
CA GLY A 172 -12.27 -5.35 1.73
C GLY A 172 -13.15 -5.01 2.96
N GLY A 173 -14.33 -4.48 2.69
CA GLY A 173 -15.27 -4.04 3.72
C GLY A 173 -15.85 -2.67 3.43
N ARG A 174 -16.79 -2.24 4.28
CA ARG A 174 -17.40 -0.90 4.19
C ARG A 174 -16.77 0.10 5.15
N ARG A 175 -16.11 -0.41 6.20
CA ARG A 175 -15.44 0.39 7.24
C ARG A 175 -14.11 -0.27 7.61
N ALA A 176 -13.17 0.59 7.97
CA ALA A 176 -11.91 0.21 8.58
C ALA A 176 -11.57 1.24 9.66
N TYR A 177 -10.97 0.80 10.75
CA TYR A 177 -10.49 1.67 11.82
C TYR A 177 -9.07 1.25 12.25
N PRO A 178 -8.28 2.22 12.73
CA PRO A 178 -6.96 1.94 13.27
C PRO A 178 -7.07 1.48 14.73
N GLU A 179 -6.28 0.48 15.07
CA GLU A 179 -5.93 0.12 16.44
C GLU A 179 -4.44 0.43 16.62
N LYS A 180 -4.13 1.39 17.50
CA LYS A 180 -2.75 1.80 17.75
C LYS A 180 -1.97 0.68 18.41
N VAL A 181 -0.81 0.32 17.86
CA VAL A 181 0.13 -0.57 18.55
C VAL A 181 0.66 0.17 19.77
N VAL A 182 0.57 -0.45 20.95
CA VAL A 182 1.06 0.12 22.21
C VAL A 182 2.57 0.29 22.11
N PRO A 183 3.10 1.53 22.22
CA PRO A 183 4.54 1.77 22.16
C PRO A 183 5.29 1.14 23.33
N ASP A 184 6.52 0.67 23.06
CA ASP A 184 7.48 0.35 24.11
C ASP A 184 8.22 1.60 24.57
N ASP A 185 8.41 2.58 23.68
CA ASP A 185 8.95 3.90 24.00
C ASP A 185 8.06 4.63 25.03
N PRO A 186 8.57 4.85 26.26
CA PRO A 186 7.81 5.53 27.31
C PRO A 186 7.46 6.98 26.96
N GLU A 187 8.31 7.68 26.20
CA GLU A 187 8.06 9.07 25.81
C GLU A 187 6.91 9.15 24.82
N LEU A 188 6.92 8.30 23.78
CA LEU A 188 5.81 8.19 22.86
C LEU A 188 4.52 7.76 23.59
N LEU A 189 4.57 6.75 24.45
CA LEU A 189 3.40 6.31 25.21
C LEU A 189 2.80 7.45 26.06
N TRP A 190 3.64 8.24 26.72
CA TRP A 190 3.18 9.41 27.48
C TRP A 190 2.56 10.47 26.57
N TYR A 191 3.18 10.74 25.41
CA TYR A 191 2.65 11.67 24.41
C TYR A 191 1.27 11.23 23.92
N LEU A 192 1.09 9.97 23.52
CA LEU A 192 -0.18 9.44 23.01
C LEU A 192 -1.29 9.53 24.06
N ARG A 193 -0.98 9.24 25.33
CA ARG A 193 -1.95 9.41 26.44
C ARG A 193 -2.46 10.84 26.59
N ARG A 194 -1.62 11.84 26.26
CA ARG A 194 -1.95 13.25 26.40
C ARG A 194 -2.59 13.84 25.14
N HIS A 195 -2.18 13.39 23.97
CA HIS A 195 -2.49 14.02 22.69
C HIS A 195 -3.36 13.15 21.77
N GLY A 196 -3.57 11.89 22.11
CA GLY A 196 -4.27 10.90 21.30
C GLY A 196 -3.34 10.17 20.33
N ASP A 197 -3.90 9.16 19.67
CA ASP A 197 -3.15 8.26 18.79
C ASP A 197 -2.88 8.84 17.40
N LEU A 198 -3.53 9.94 17.03
CA LEU A 198 -3.47 10.56 15.71
C LEU A 198 -3.03 12.01 15.82
N ILE A 199 -2.28 12.50 14.83
CA ILE A 199 -1.97 13.93 14.72
C ILE A 199 -3.20 14.63 14.14
N ARG A 200 -3.62 15.73 14.75
CA ARG A 200 -4.74 16.50 14.22
C ARG A 200 -4.36 17.13 12.88
N ALA A 201 -5.15 16.84 11.84
CA ALA A 201 -4.90 17.33 10.48
C ALA A 201 -4.86 18.86 10.39
N ASP A 202 -5.63 19.56 11.23
CA ASP A 202 -5.64 21.03 11.33
C ASP A 202 -4.33 21.63 11.86
N ARG A 203 -3.45 20.81 12.43
CA ARG A 203 -2.13 21.20 12.97
C ARG A 203 -0.95 20.75 12.13
N VAL A 204 -1.19 19.90 11.13
CA VAL A 204 -0.15 19.54 10.16
C VAL A 204 0.07 20.76 9.29
N ALA A 205 1.31 21.22 9.20
CA ALA A 205 1.65 22.26 8.23
C ALA A 205 1.48 21.68 6.83
N HIS A 206 0.86 22.44 5.92
CA HIS A 206 0.68 22.04 4.51
C HIS A 206 1.61 22.81 3.56
N PRO A 207 2.95 22.83 3.77
CA PRO A 207 3.82 23.31 2.73
C PRO A 207 3.71 22.33 1.56
N GLN A 208 3.14 22.80 0.46
CA GLN A 208 3.08 22.04 -0.78
C GLN A 208 4.42 22.15 -1.47
N ALA A 209 4.94 21.03 -1.95
CA ALA A 209 6.05 21.07 -2.88
C ALA A 209 5.61 21.85 -4.13
N SER A 210 6.41 22.82 -4.56
CA SER A 210 6.17 23.51 -5.82
C SER A 210 6.05 22.49 -6.95
N PRO A 211 5.10 22.65 -7.88
CA PRO A 211 5.04 21.77 -9.02
C PRO A 211 6.36 21.82 -9.80
N PRO A 212 6.91 20.68 -10.21
CA PRO A 212 8.05 20.69 -11.12
C PRO A 212 7.67 21.38 -12.43
N GLU A 213 8.59 22.13 -13.02
CA GLU A 213 8.41 22.77 -14.33
C GLU A 213 8.11 21.73 -15.44
N VAL A 214 8.48 20.48 -15.21
CA VAL A 214 8.33 19.33 -16.11
C VAL A 214 7.18 18.38 -15.72
N TRP A 215 6.16 18.89 -15.02
CA TRP A 215 5.04 18.07 -14.50
C TRP A 215 4.42 17.14 -15.55
N ALA A 216 4.22 17.64 -16.77
CA ALA A 216 3.61 16.86 -17.85
C ALA A 216 4.50 15.67 -18.27
N GLN A 217 5.81 15.89 -18.37
CA GLN A 217 6.77 14.85 -18.71
C GLN A 217 6.90 13.82 -17.59
N GLU A 218 6.92 14.27 -16.33
CA GLU A 218 6.95 13.36 -15.17
C GLU A 218 5.67 12.52 -15.08
N PHE A 219 4.51 13.12 -15.35
CA PHE A 219 3.24 12.42 -15.42
C PHE A 219 3.27 11.33 -16.48
N VAL A 220 3.66 11.66 -17.72
CA VAL A 220 3.75 10.70 -18.83
C VAL A 220 4.77 9.61 -18.55
N SER A 221 5.92 9.97 -17.98
CA SER A 221 6.96 9.01 -17.58
C SER A 221 6.42 8.02 -16.55
N SER A 222 5.78 8.50 -15.49
CA SER A 222 5.22 7.66 -14.44
C SER A 222 4.05 6.80 -14.92
N LEU A 223 3.19 7.36 -15.77
CA LEU A 223 2.09 6.65 -16.43
C LEU A 223 2.63 5.48 -17.27
N THR A 224 3.60 5.76 -18.13
CA THR A 224 4.20 4.78 -19.05
C THR A 224 4.97 3.71 -18.30
N ALA A 225 5.77 4.10 -17.30
CA ALA A 225 6.51 3.17 -16.45
C ALA A 225 5.58 2.21 -15.71
N THR A 226 4.46 2.72 -15.19
CA THR A 226 3.44 1.90 -14.52
C THR A 226 2.80 0.89 -15.47
N ILE A 227 2.42 1.33 -16.67
CA ILE A 227 1.84 0.43 -17.68
C ILE A 227 2.84 -0.67 -18.07
N ALA A 228 4.09 -0.30 -18.31
CA ALA A 228 5.14 -1.24 -18.68
C ALA A 228 5.42 -2.28 -17.58
N ASP A 229 5.44 -1.83 -16.32
CA ASP A 229 5.62 -2.67 -15.13
C ASP A 229 4.45 -3.66 -14.96
N GLU A 230 3.20 -3.21 -15.10
CA GLU A 230 2.02 -4.10 -15.05
C GLU A 230 2.02 -5.13 -16.19
N LEU A 231 2.32 -4.69 -17.43
CA LEU A 231 2.48 -5.61 -18.57
C LEU A 231 3.60 -6.63 -18.32
N GLY A 232 4.71 -6.20 -17.73
CA GLY A 232 5.83 -7.07 -17.37
C GLY A 232 5.44 -8.14 -16.35
N ARG A 233 4.64 -7.79 -15.34
CA ARG A 233 4.15 -8.75 -14.33
C ARG A 233 3.20 -9.79 -14.89
N MET A 234 2.47 -9.46 -15.95
CA MET A 234 1.55 -10.39 -16.61
C MET A 234 2.26 -11.51 -17.38
N GLY A 235 3.57 -11.37 -17.62
CA GLY A 235 4.40 -12.37 -18.30
C GLY A 235 3.91 -12.65 -19.71
N ALA A 236 3.66 -13.93 -20.04
CA ALA A 236 3.21 -14.34 -21.37
C ALA A 236 1.73 -14.04 -21.65
N SER A 237 0.97 -13.54 -20.66
CA SER A 237 -0.45 -13.26 -20.80
C SER A 237 -0.68 -11.98 -21.61
N ARG A 238 -1.19 -12.12 -22.84
CA ARG A 238 -1.43 -11.00 -23.77
C ARG A 238 -2.83 -10.43 -23.64
N TRP A 239 -3.25 -10.03 -22.43
CA TRP A 239 -4.60 -9.46 -22.27
C TRP A 239 -4.68 -8.00 -22.70
N PHE A 240 -3.56 -7.28 -22.81
CA PHE A 240 -3.59 -5.87 -23.19
C PHE A 240 -2.56 -5.54 -24.27
N THR A 241 -2.96 -4.70 -25.22
CA THR A 241 -2.08 -4.06 -26.19
C THR A 241 -2.26 -2.55 -26.08
N PHE A 242 -1.20 -1.82 -25.75
CA PHE A 242 -1.22 -0.35 -25.75
C PHE A 242 -0.75 0.15 -27.11
N GLU A 243 -1.62 0.85 -27.80
CA GLU A 243 -1.41 1.35 -29.17
C GLU A 243 -0.77 2.74 -29.15
N GLU A 244 -1.11 3.54 -28.15
CA GLU A 244 -0.72 4.93 -28.07
C GLU A 244 -0.61 5.40 -26.63
N ILE A 245 0.47 6.13 -26.32
CA ILE A 245 0.60 7.03 -25.17
C ILE A 245 1.25 8.30 -25.71
N ARG A 246 0.47 9.39 -25.85
CA ARG A 246 0.93 10.62 -26.49
C ARG A 246 0.60 11.85 -25.65
N LEU A 247 1.61 12.68 -25.43
CA LEU A 247 1.47 14.03 -24.88
C LEU A 247 1.16 15.01 -26.02
N HIS A 248 0.05 15.71 -25.92
CA HIS A 248 -0.33 16.81 -26.79
C HIS A 248 -0.01 18.13 -26.11
N GLY A 249 0.93 18.90 -26.68
CA GLY A 249 1.39 20.13 -26.06
C GLY A 249 2.05 19.85 -24.71
N ILE A 250 1.52 20.45 -23.64
CA ILE A 250 2.01 20.31 -22.26
C ILE A 250 0.90 19.99 -21.26
N ASP A 251 -0.34 19.84 -21.71
CA ASP A 251 -1.54 19.89 -20.87
C ASP A 251 -2.52 18.75 -21.14
N ARG A 252 -2.33 17.95 -22.20
CA ARG A 252 -3.25 16.85 -22.51
C ARG A 252 -2.52 15.56 -22.88
N VAL A 253 -2.93 14.43 -22.31
CA VAL A 253 -2.38 13.10 -22.63
C VAL A 253 -3.47 12.18 -23.15
N ILE A 254 -3.18 11.51 -24.26
CA ILE A 254 -4.05 10.48 -24.85
C ILE A 254 -3.39 9.12 -24.65
N VAL A 255 -4.16 8.16 -24.15
CA VAL A 255 -3.78 6.74 -24.10
C VAL A 255 -4.79 5.94 -24.90
N ARG A 256 -4.36 5.03 -25.77
CA ARG A 256 -5.26 4.08 -26.45
C ARG A 256 -4.75 2.67 -26.26
N TYR A 257 -5.66 1.77 -25.92
CA TYR A 257 -5.32 0.37 -25.69
C TYR A 257 -6.48 -0.55 -26.06
N THR A 258 -6.13 -1.78 -26.41
CA THR A 258 -7.04 -2.89 -26.64
C THR A 258 -6.92 -3.87 -25.48
N TRP A 259 -8.06 -4.27 -24.92
CA TRP A 259 -8.22 -5.37 -23.97
C TRP A 259 -8.70 -6.60 -24.72
N HIS A 260 -7.85 -7.62 -24.78
CA HIS A 260 -8.12 -8.92 -25.38
C HIS A 260 -8.90 -9.80 -24.41
N LEU A 261 -10.18 -10.03 -24.71
CA LEU A 261 -11.06 -10.92 -23.96
C LEU A 261 -11.41 -12.16 -24.79
N VAL A 262 -11.82 -13.23 -24.10
CA VAL A 262 -12.28 -14.47 -24.76
C VAL A 262 -13.46 -14.19 -25.70
N ASP A 263 -14.36 -13.29 -25.31
CA ASP A 263 -15.55 -12.92 -26.08
C ASP A 263 -15.28 -11.83 -27.14
N GLY A 264 -14.02 -11.45 -27.34
CA GLY A 264 -13.58 -10.48 -28.34
C GLY A 264 -12.92 -9.23 -27.76
N ASP A 265 -12.16 -8.54 -28.61
CA ASP A 265 -11.39 -7.36 -28.25
C ASP A 265 -12.27 -6.17 -27.88
N LYS A 266 -11.88 -5.44 -26.84
CA LYS A 266 -12.48 -4.15 -26.46
C LYS A 266 -11.45 -3.04 -26.53
N ARG A 267 -11.76 -1.97 -27.26
CA ARG A 267 -10.89 -0.79 -27.38
C ARG A 267 -11.27 0.29 -26.38
N PHE A 268 -10.27 0.87 -25.77
CA PHE A 268 -10.40 1.94 -24.79
C PHE A 268 -9.48 3.11 -25.11
N GLY A 269 -9.90 4.30 -24.68
CA GLY A 269 -9.13 5.52 -24.78
C GLY A 269 -9.20 6.31 -23.48
N PHE A 270 -8.07 6.82 -22.99
CA PHE A 270 -8.04 7.83 -21.93
C PHE A 270 -7.76 9.19 -22.53
N ASP A 271 -8.57 10.16 -22.15
CA ASP A 271 -8.41 11.56 -22.48
C ASP A 271 -8.13 12.34 -21.19
N ILE A 272 -6.89 12.79 -21.01
CA ILE A 272 -6.39 13.26 -19.73
C ILE A 272 -6.04 14.74 -19.84
N ASP A 273 -6.88 15.61 -19.27
CA ASP A 273 -6.55 17.01 -19.01
C ASP A 273 -5.64 17.08 -17.77
N LEU A 274 -4.37 17.41 -17.97
CA LEU A 274 -3.36 17.44 -16.92
C LEU A 274 -3.61 18.57 -15.91
N ALA A 275 -4.07 19.73 -16.37
CA ALA A 275 -4.34 20.87 -15.49
C ALA A 275 -5.55 20.59 -14.62
N GLY A 276 -6.63 20.10 -15.23
CA GLY A 276 -7.83 19.66 -14.54
C GLY A 276 -7.57 18.48 -13.59
N LEU A 277 -6.76 17.50 -14.00
CA LEU A 277 -6.38 16.36 -13.18
C LEU A 277 -5.58 16.81 -11.96
N ARG A 278 -4.59 17.69 -12.16
CA ARG A 278 -3.81 18.26 -11.06
C ARG A 278 -4.69 19.06 -10.11
N ALA A 279 -5.60 19.89 -10.61
CA ALA A 279 -6.53 20.68 -9.80
C ALA A 279 -7.50 19.77 -9.02
N TYR A 280 -8.01 18.72 -9.65
CA TYR A 280 -8.84 17.70 -9.01
C TYR A 280 -8.06 16.97 -7.90
N ARG A 281 -6.85 16.50 -8.19
CA ARG A 281 -5.99 15.81 -7.22
C ARG A 281 -5.65 16.71 -6.03
N LEU A 282 -5.38 17.99 -6.29
CA LEU A 282 -5.17 19.00 -5.25
C LEU A 282 -6.45 19.18 -4.41
N ARG A 283 -7.61 19.30 -5.03
CA ARG A 283 -8.87 19.53 -4.31
C ARG A 283 -9.31 18.34 -3.46
N VAL A 284 -9.21 17.13 -4.03
CA VAL A 284 -9.79 15.91 -3.44
C VAL A 284 -8.80 15.16 -2.55
N HIS A 285 -7.51 15.27 -2.86
CA HIS A 285 -6.45 14.48 -2.23
C HIS A 285 -5.30 15.33 -1.69
N ASP A 286 -5.41 16.66 -1.78
CA ASP A 286 -4.34 17.62 -1.44
C ASP A 286 -2.99 17.28 -2.11
N ASP A 287 -3.03 16.60 -3.26
CA ASP A 287 -1.84 16.06 -3.92
C ASP A 287 -1.57 16.67 -5.29
N PRO A 288 -0.57 17.55 -5.43
CA PRO A 288 -0.20 18.12 -6.71
C PRO A 288 0.82 17.27 -7.51
N ARG A 289 1.30 16.12 -7.01
CA ARG A 289 2.42 15.39 -7.63
C ARG A 289 2.05 14.69 -8.94
N ALA A 290 2.91 14.85 -9.94
CA ALA A 290 2.74 14.27 -11.27
C ALA A 290 2.87 12.75 -11.23
N SER A 291 3.88 12.24 -10.53
CA SER A 291 4.13 10.80 -10.40
C SER A 291 2.96 10.03 -9.79
N THR A 292 2.38 10.52 -8.69
CA THR A 292 1.23 9.88 -8.06
C THR A 292 0.00 9.87 -8.96
N ALA A 293 -0.27 10.98 -9.67
CA ALA A 293 -1.34 11.05 -10.66
C ALA A 293 -1.09 10.06 -11.81
N GLY A 294 0.13 10.03 -12.35
CA GLY A 294 0.53 9.15 -13.45
C GLY A 294 0.39 7.67 -13.10
N ARG A 295 0.89 7.23 -11.94
CA ARG A 295 0.74 5.84 -11.48
C ARG A 295 -0.72 5.43 -11.34
N ARG A 296 -1.55 6.30 -10.73
CA ARG A 296 -2.96 5.98 -10.50
C ARG A 296 -3.72 5.81 -11.80
N VAL A 297 -3.53 6.72 -12.77
CA VAL A 297 -4.13 6.59 -14.09
C VAL A 297 -3.59 5.35 -14.82
N GLY A 298 -2.27 5.09 -14.73
CA GLY A 298 -1.61 3.97 -15.41
C GLY A 298 -2.06 2.58 -14.97
N ARG A 299 -2.49 2.42 -13.72
CA ARG A 299 -3.05 1.14 -13.21
C ARG A 299 -4.51 0.90 -13.58
N THR A 300 -5.22 1.92 -14.04
CA THR A 300 -6.67 1.84 -14.30
C THR A 300 -7.05 0.69 -15.26
N PRO A 301 -6.31 0.42 -16.35
CA PRO A 301 -6.63 -0.69 -17.26
C PRO A 301 -6.64 -2.07 -16.59
N PHE A 302 -5.79 -2.28 -15.58
CA PHE A 302 -5.55 -3.58 -14.96
C PHE A 302 -6.42 -3.85 -13.74
N SER A 303 -7.08 -2.83 -13.19
CA SER A 303 -7.86 -2.88 -11.94
C SER A 303 -9.35 -3.18 -12.15
N GLN A 304 -9.68 -3.94 -13.21
CA GLN A 304 -11.05 -4.30 -13.65
C GLN A 304 -11.99 -3.09 -13.72
N PRO A 305 -11.94 -2.30 -14.81
CA PRO A 305 -12.67 -1.06 -14.83
C PRO A 305 -14.17 -1.30 -15.10
N THR A 306 -14.99 -1.00 -14.11
CA THR A 306 -16.37 -0.58 -14.37
C THR A 306 -16.36 0.94 -14.49
N PHE A 307 -16.20 1.46 -15.71
CA PHE A 307 -16.27 2.91 -15.94
C PHE A 307 -17.72 3.38 -15.84
N ARG A 308 -17.97 4.41 -15.02
CA ARG A 308 -19.29 5.06 -14.97
C ARG A 308 -19.40 5.99 -16.18
N ASP A 309 -20.47 5.83 -16.95
CA ASP A 309 -20.87 6.70 -18.07
C ASP A 309 -19.78 6.91 -19.16
N PRO A 310 -19.19 5.86 -19.77
CA PRO A 310 -18.20 6.04 -20.80
C PRO A 310 -18.80 6.54 -22.12
N GLU A 311 -18.06 7.39 -22.83
CA GLU A 311 -18.42 7.82 -24.18
C GLU A 311 -17.85 6.81 -25.20
N ILE A 312 -18.66 6.37 -26.17
CA ILE A 312 -18.19 5.46 -27.22
C ILE A 312 -18.11 6.24 -28.54
N VAL A 313 -16.89 6.40 -29.06
CA VAL A 313 -16.61 7.08 -30.33
C VAL A 313 -15.78 6.15 -31.19
N ASP A 314 -16.24 5.88 -32.42
CA ASP A 314 -15.56 5.00 -33.39
C ASP A 314 -15.19 3.61 -32.84
N GLY A 315 -16.05 3.04 -32.00
CA GLY A 315 -15.83 1.73 -31.37
C GLY A 315 -14.75 1.74 -30.28
N VAL A 316 -14.30 2.90 -29.83
CA VAL A 316 -13.40 3.09 -28.69
C VAL A 316 -14.19 3.66 -27.53
N THR A 317 -14.05 3.02 -26.36
CA THR A 317 -14.65 3.47 -25.11
C THR A 317 -13.73 4.51 -24.46
N TRP A 318 -14.11 5.78 -24.51
CA TRP A 318 -13.34 6.90 -23.97
C TRP A 318 -13.68 7.21 -22.52
N VAL A 319 -12.64 7.49 -21.75
CA VAL A 319 -12.69 7.85 -20.33
C VAL A 319 -11.93 9.16 -20.14
N ALA A 320 -12.62 10.17 -19.62
CA ALA A 320 -12.03 11.47 -19.35
C ALA A 320 -11.44 11.52 -17.93
N PHE A 321 -10.22 12.04 -17.81
CA PHE A 321 -9.57 12.35 -16.54
C PHE A 321 -9.30 13.85 -16.46
N GLY A 322 -9.59 14.45 -15.30
CA GLY A 322 -9.37 15.88 -15.10
C GLY A 322 -10.44 16.80 -15.69
N ALA A 323 -11.40 16.26 -16.46
CA ALA A 323 -12.56 17.03 -16.91
C ALA A 323 -13.33 17.55 -15.68
N SER A 324 -13.59 18.86 -15.67
CA SER A 324 -14.26 19.55 -14.56
C SER A 324 -15.68 18.99 -14.38
N GLY A 325 -15.89 18.27 -13.28
CA GLY A 325 -17.20 18.00 -12.68
C GLY A 325 -17.33 18.77 -11.38
#